data_AF-A0A7J8C4I1-F1
#
_entry.id   AF-A0A7J8C4I1-F1
#
_cell.length_a   1.000
_cell.length_b   1.000
_cell.length_c   1.000
_cell.angle_alpha   90.00
_cell.angle_beta   90.00
_cell.angle_gamma   90.00
#
_symmetry.space_group_name_H-M   'P 1'
#
loop_
_entity.id
_entity.type
_entity.pdbx_description
1 polymer ?
#
loop_
_entity_poly.entity_id
_entity_poly.type
_entity_poly.pdbx_seq_one_letter_code
_entity_poly.pdbx_strand_id
1 'polypeptide(L)'
;MANRWARETRGSVFMYHAPESYGHSSLELLADVQYAFGLPFHPAYDGQFTPEEKSVSLKIMQYFSNFVRSGNPNYPHEFSRKVPEFAVPWPDFVPGANGEIYKEFSSLLLNRRGLKKADCSFWSKYIRSLKAPADEATSGPSAESEEDQPASGLREDLPGLPDPDSKSYSK
;
A
#
# COMPACT_ATOMS: atom_id res chain seq x y z
N MET A 1 -5.86 -0.68 2.51
CA MET A 1 -6.00 -1.10 1.10
C MET A 1 -7.26 -1.93 0.89
N ALA A 2 -7.35 -3.16 1.41
CA ALA A 2 -8.51 -4.07 1.23
C ALA A 2 -9.86 -3.41 1.52
N ASN A 3 -9.99 -2.71 2.65
CA ASN A 3 -11.20 -1.97 3.02
C ASN A 3 -11.65 -0.92 1.99
N ARG A 4 -10.71 -0.30 1.27
CA ARG A 4 -11.02 0.67 0.20
C ARG A 4 -11.50 -0.07 -1.04
N TRP A 5 -10.72 -1.06 -1.50
CA TRP A 5 -11.03 -1.86 -2.68
C TRP A 5 -12.39 -2.56 -2.58
N ALA A 6 -12.70 -3.17 -1.45
CA ALA A 6 -13.97 -3.87 -1.25
C ALA A 6 -15.19 -2.93 -1.16
N ARG A 7 -14.99 -1.61 -0.97
CA ARG A 7 -16.06 -0.61 -1.01
C ARG A 7 -16.23 0.02 -2.39
N GLU A 8 -15.11 0.25 -3.08
CA GLU A 8 -15.08 1.06 -4.31
C GLU A 8 -15.17 0.21 -5.58
N THR A 9 -14.81 -1.07 -5.50
CA THR A 9 -14.80 -1.96 -6.66
C THR A 9 -15.89 -3.02 -6.57
N ARG A 10 -16.28 -3.57 -7.72
CA ARG A 10 -17.23 -4.70 -7.82
C ARG A 10 -16.56 -6.07 -7.70
N GLY A 11 -15.23 -6.11 -7.51
CA GLY A 11 -14.47 -7.34 -7.42
C GLY A 11 -14.51 -7.94 -6.02
N SER A 12 -14.51 -9.27 -5.94
CA SER A 12 -14.30 -9.97 -4.68
C SER A 12 -12.87 -9.75 -4.18
N VAL A 13 -12.73 -9.38 -2.92
CA VAL A 13 -11.43 -9.18 -2.27
C VAL A 13 -11.18 -10.35 -1.34
N PHE A 14 -9.97 -10.91 -1.34
CA PHE A 14 -9.57 -11.96 -0.39
C PHE A 14 -8.31 -11.48 0.34
N MET A 15 -8.28 -11.65 1.66
CA MET A 15 -7.17 -11.22 2.50
C MET A 15 -6.57 -12.42 3.23
N TYR A 16 -5.24 -12.48 3.35
CA TYR A 16 -4.54 -13.43 4.20
C TYR A 16 -3.55 -12.74 5.15
N HIS A 17 -3.09 -13.49 6.14
CA HIS A 17 -1.98 -13.14 7.01
C HIS A 17 -1.15 -14.39 7.27
N ALA A 18 0.17 -14.30 7.05
CA ALA A 18 1.09 -15.34 7.47
C ALA A 18 1.64 -15.01 8.87
N PRO A 19 1.46 -15.90 9.85
CA PRO A 19 2.09 -15.73 11.16
C PRO A 19 3.61 -15.87 11.04
N GLU A 20 4.33 -15.37 12.04
CA GLU A 20 5.77 -15.59 12.12
C GLU A 20 6.07 -17.10 12.19
N SER A 21 6.94 -17.55 11.29
CA SER A 21 7.47 -18.91 11.27
C SER A 21 8.88 -18.89 11.83
N TYR A 22 9.10 -19.54 12.97
CA TYR A 22 10.44 -19.67 13.56
C TYR A 22 11.21 -20.90 13.03
N GLY A 23 10.55 -21.82 12.32
CA GLY A 23 11.14 -23.09 11.88
C GLY A 23 12.14 -22.93 10.73
N HIS A 24 11.90 -21.95 9.85
CA HIS A 24 12.65 -21.74 8.61
C HIS A 24 13.19 -20.31 8.48
N SER A 25 13.48 -19.66 9.61
CA SER A 25 13.98 -18.28 9.67
C SER A 25 15.38 -18.09 9.08
N SER A 26 16.10 -19.18 8.84
CA SER A 26 17.39 -19.19 8.14
C SER A 26 17.25 -19.05 6.62
N LEU A 27 16.04 -19.19 6.07
CA LEU A 27 15.76 -18.96 4.66
C LEU A 27 15.48 -17.47 4.44
N GLU A 28 16.05 -16.89 3.39
CA GLU A 28 15.84 -15.46 3.04
C GLU A 28 14.38 -15.12 2.70
N LEU A 29 13.58 -16.13 2.34
CA LEU A 29 12.19 -15.96 1.94
C LEU A 29 11.24 -15.97 3.13
N LEU A 30 10.19 -15.15 3.07
CA LEU A 30 9.10 -15.16 4.04
C LEU A 30 8.24 -16.43 3.90
N ALA A 31 7.63 -16.88 5.00
CA ALA A 31 6.88 -18.14 5.05
C ALA A 31 5.73 -18.22 4.03
N ASP A 32 5.04 -17.11 3.74
CA ASP A 32 4.00 -17.08 2.72
C ASP A 32 4.56 -17.33 1.32
N VAL A 33 5.70 -16.75 0.99
CA VAL A 33 6.41 -16.98 -0.28
C VAL A 33 6.89 -18.43 -0.36
N GLN A 34 7.52 -18.94 0.69
CA GLN A 34 7.97 -20.33 0.74
C GLN A 34 6.82 -21.31 0.42
N TYR A 35 5.67 -21.13 1.07
CA TYR A 35 4.52 -22.00 0.87
C TYR A 35 3.81 -21.78 -0.46
N ALA A 36 3.67 -20.53 -0.92
CA ALA A 36 2.99 -20.21 -2.17
C ALA A 36 3.74 -20.70 -3.41
N PHE A 37 5.07 -20.74 -3.37
CA PHE A 37 5.91 -21.18 -4.48
C PHE A 37 6.35 -22.64 -4.37
N GLY A 38 5.87 -23.38 -3.37
CA GLY A 38 6.13 -24.82 -3.25
C GLY A 38 7.57 -25.15 -2.84
N LEU A 39 8.22 -24.27 -2.10
CA LEU A 39 9.58 -24.52 -1.56
C LEU A 39 9.68 -25.86 -0.78
N PRO A 40 8.66 -26.29 -0.01
CA PRO A 40 8.66 -27.61 0.65
C PRO A 40 8.77 -28.83 -0.28
N PHE A 41 8.52 -28.65 -1.58
CA PHE A 41 8.62 -29.70 -2.60
C PHE A 41 9.91 -29.60 -3.43
N HIS A 42 10.73 -28.58 -3.21
CA HIS A 42 11.95 -28.36 -3.97
C HIS A 42 13.07 -29.30 -3.47
N PRO A 43 13.77 -30.03 -4.37
CA PRO A 43 14.75 -31.06 -3.97
C PRO A 43 15.87 -30.57 -3.04
N ALA A 44 16.30 -29.31 -3.18
CA ALA A 44 17.35 -28.73 -2.32
C ALA A 44 16.95 -28.61 -0.83
N TYR A 45 15.65 -28.69 -0.53
CA TYR A 45 15.11 -28.59 0.83
C TYR A 45 14.46 -29.90 1.29
N ASP A 46 14.83 -31.02 0.68
CA ASP A 46 14.27 -32.31 1.07
C ASP A 46 14.62 -32.66 2.53
N GLY A 47 13.65 -33.21 3.25
CA GLY A 47 13.73 -33.47 4.69
C GLY A 47 13.69 -32.24 5.61
N GLN A 48 13.69 -31.01 5.09
CA GLN A 48 13.65 -29.80 5.94
C GLN A 48 12.24 -29.44 6.40
N PHE A 49 11.22 -29.71 5.57
CA PHE A 49 9.83 -29.40 5.87
C PHE A 49 9.04 -30.64 6.33
N THR A 50 8.15 -30.44 7.31
CA THR A 50 7.31 -31.54 7.81
C THR A 50 6.22 -31.92 6.79
N PRO A 51 5.65 -33.14 6.87
CA PRO A 51 4.51 -33.54 6.04
C PRO A 51 3.31 -32.57 6.15
N GLU A 52 3.10 -32.00 7.33
CA GLU A 52 2.05 -30.99 7.58
C GLU A 52 2.35 -29.69 6.84
N GLU A 53 3.60 -29.20 6.88
CA GLU A 53 4.02 -28.01 6.14
C GLU A 53 3.89 -28.21 4.62
N LYS A 54 4.26 -29.38 4.11
CA LYS A 54 4.04 -29.76 2.70
C LYS A 54 2.54 -29.75 2.36
N SER A 55 1.69 -30.33 3.22
CA SER A 55 0.24 -30.32 3.04
C SER A 55 -0.36 -28.91 3.03
N VAL A 56 0.12 -28.03 3.91
CA VAL A 56 -0.31 -26.62 3.96
C VAL A 56 0.13 -25.86 2.71
N SER A 57 1.38 -26.03 2.28
CA SER A 57 1.92 -25.42 1.06
C SER A 57 1.11 -25.82 -0.17
N LEU A 58 0.78 -27.11 -0.32
CA LEU A 58 -0.05 -27.58 -1.43
C LEU A 58 -1.44 -26.91 -1.45
N LYS A 59 -2.07 -26.74 -0.29
CA LYS A 59 -3.37 -26.06 -0.19
C LYS A 59 -3.26 -24.56 -0.51
N ILE A 60 -2.20 -23.89 -0.08
CA ILE A 60 -1.94 -22.48 -0.41
C ILE A 60 -1.73 -22.30 -1.92
N MET A 61 -0.88 -23.15 -2.52
CA MET A 61 -0.67 -23.18 -3.97
C MET A 61 -1.98 -23.39 -4.72
N GLN A 62 -2.86 -24.28 -4.23
CA GLN A 62 -4.17 -24.52 -4.82
C GLN A 62 -5.08 -23.29 -4.73
N TYR A 63 -5.15 -22.61 -3.58
CA TYR A 63 -5.92 -21.37 -3.45
C TYR A 63 -5.45 -20.31 -4.44
N PHE A 64 -4.13 -20.11 -4.55
CA PHE A 64 -3.56 -19.11 -5.46
C PHE A 64 -3.80 -19.49 -6.92
N SER A 65 -3.60 -20.76 -7.28
CA SER A 65 -3.88 -21.26 -8.63
C SER A 65 -5.35 -21.07 -9.01
N ASN A 66 -6.28 -21.35 -8.09
CA ASN A 66 -7.70 -21.11 -8.29
C ASN A 66 -8.00 -19.62 -8.47
N PHE A 67 -7.46 -18.76 -7.60
CA PHE A 67 -7.65 -17.31 -7.69
C PHE A 67 -7.13 -16.73 -9.01
N VAL A 68 -5.95 -17.13 -9.47
CA VAL A 68 -5.40 -16.69 -10.76
C VAL A 68 -6.29 -17.14 -11.93
N ARG A 69 -6.90 -18.32 -11.84
CA ARG A 69 -7.76 -18.89 -12.90
C ARG A 69 -9.16 -18.31 -12.95
N SER A 70 -9.77 -17.98 -11.80
CA SER A 70 -11.21 -17.68 -11.71
C SER A 70 -11.54 -16.41 -10.92
N GLY A 71 -10.55 -15.74 -10.33
CA GLY A 71 -10.76 -14.66 -9.38
C GLY A 71 -11.29 -15.11 -8.01
N ASN A 72 -11.47 -16.43 -7.77
CA ASN A 72 -11.95 -16.96 -6.50
C ASN A 72 -11.06 -18.13 -6.01
N PRO A 73 -10.44 -18.04 -4.82
CA PRO A 73 -9.52 -19.07 -4.33
C PRO A 73 -10.21 -20.42 -4.07
N ASN A 74 -11.53 -20.45 -3.90
CA ASN A 74 -12.28 -21.67 -3.60
C ASN A 74 -12.58 -22.51 -4.84
N TYR A 75 -12.53 -21.92 -6.04
CA TYR A 75 -13.08 -22.54 -7.25
C TYR A 75 -12.07 -22.50 -8.41
N PRO A 76 -11.80 -23.63 -9.07
CA PRO A 76 -10.83 -23.69 -10.18
C PRO A 76 -11.34 -23.01 -11.47
N HIS A 77 -12.66 -22.80 -11.59
CA HIS A 77 -13.31 -22.12 -12.71
C HIS A 77 -14.49 -21.29 -12.21
N GLU A 78 -14.85 -20.20 -12.89
CA GLU A 78 -15.94 -19.29 -12.51
C GLU A 78 -17.31 -19.99 -12.43
N PHE A 79 -17.55 -20.99 -13.27
CA PHE A 79 -18.80 -21.76 -13.28
C PHE A 79 -18.85 -22.85 -12.20
N SER A 80 -17.74 -23.11 -11.49
CA SER A 80 -17.70 -24.12 -10.44
C SER A 80 -18.48 -23.65 -9.22
N ARG A 81 -19.38 -24.49 -8.72
CA ARG A 81 -20.19 -24.21 -7.52
C ARG A 81 -20.03 -25.26 -6.42
N LYS A 82 -19.17 -26.26 -6.63
CA LYS A 82 -18.92 -27.34 -5.66
C LYS A 82 -18.06 -26.82 -4.51
N VAL A 83 -18.50 -27.07 -3.27
CA VAL A 83 -17.73 -26.72 -2.07
C VAL A 83 -16.30 -27.27 -2.18
N PRO A 84 -15.26 -26.49 -1.86
CA PRO A 84 -13.88 -26.94 -1.96
C PRO A 84 -13.64 -28.10 -0.99
N GLU A 85 -13.24 -29.25 -1.53
CA GLU A 85 -12.91 -30.45 -0.75
C GLU A 85 -11.46 -30.44 -0.24
N PHE A 86 -10.59 -29.62 -0.85
CA PHE A 86 -9.16 -29.60 -0.53
C PHE A 86 -8.82 -28.84 0.76
N ALA A 87 -9.64 -27.87 1.16
CA ALA A 87 -9.39 -27.03 2.33
C ALA A 87 -10.64 -26.27 2.78
N VAL A 88 -10.56 -25.67 3.97
CA VAL A 88 -11.63 -24.82 4.55
C VAL A 88 -11.91 -23.65 3.61
N PRO A 89 -13.17 -23.33 3.25
CA PRO A 89 -13.47 -22.18 2.39
C PRO A 89 -12.79 -20.90 2.87
N TRP A 90 -12.23 -20.15 1.93
CA TRP A 90 -11.64 -18.83 2.11
C TRP A 90 -12.71 -17.78 1.79
N PRO A 91 -13.32 -17.14 2.80
CA PRO A 91 -14.39 -16.18 2.59
C PRO A 91 -13.85 -14.88 2.00
N ASP A 92 -14.71 -14.17 1.28
CA ASP A 92 -14.42 -12.83 0.80
C ASP A 92 -14.31 -11.82 1.96
N PHE A 93 -13.46 -10.82 1.74
CA PHE A 93 -13.27 -9.71 2.63
C PHE A 93 -14.43 -8.73 2.45
N VAL A 94 -15.34 -8.70 3.43
CA VAL A 94 -16.45 -7.73 3.49
C VAL A 94 -16.14 -6.64 4.52
N PRO A 95 -16.13 -5.35 4.15
CA PRO A 95 -15.95 -4.24 5.08
C PRO A 95 -17.03 -4.20 6.18
N GLY A 96 -16.65 -3.91 7.43
CA GLY A 96 -17.59 -3.61 8.51
C GLY A 96 -17.43 -4.44 9.78
N ALA A 97 -18.28 -4.16 10.78
CA ALA A 97 -18.15 -4.71 12.13
C ALA A 97 -18.20 -6.25 12.18
N ASN A 98 -19.04 -6.85 11.32
CA ASN A 98 -19.26 -8.29 11.25
C ASN A 98 -18.48 -8.99 10.11
N GLY A 99 -17.65 -8.25 9.38
CA GLY A 99 -16.85 -8.75 8.27
C GLY A 99 -15.35 -8.72 8.59
N GLU A 100 -14.54 -8.36 7.60
CA GLU A 100 -13.07 -8.27 7.66
C GLU A 100 -12.42 -9.61 8.02
N ILE A 101 -12.94 -10.67 7.40
CA ILE A 101 -12.40 -12.02 7.49
C ILE A 101 -11.12 -12.09 6.66
N TYR A 102 -10.13 -12.79 7.19
CA TYR A 102 -8.92 -13.15 6.48
C TYR A 102 -8.53 -14.58 6.77
N LYS A 103 -7.78 -15.18 5.84
CA LYS A 103 -7.20 -16.51 6.00
C LYS A 103 -5.86 -16.38 6.75
N GLU A 104 -5.71 -17.10 7.85
CA GLU A 104 -4.44 -17.24 8.53
C GLU A 104 -3.70 -18.43 7.94
N PHE A 105 -2.49 -18.21 7.40
CA PHE A 105 -1.63 -19.29 6.88
C PHE A 105 -0.90 -20.02 8.01
N SER A 106 -1.69 -20.55 8.95
CA SER A 106 -1.26 -21.51 9.96
C SER A 106 -1.48 -22.94 9.46
N SER A 107 -1.05 -23.94 10.24
CA SER A 107 -1.21 -25.36 9.91
C SER A 107 -2.66 -25.78 9.60
N LEU A 108 -3.63 -25.11 10.22
CA LEU A 108 -5.06 -25.40 10.06
C LEU A 108 -5.76 -24.50 9.04
N LEU A 109 -5.07 -23.51 8.47
CA LEU A 109 -5.64 -22.54 7.53
C LEU A 109 -6.94 -21.95 8.09
N LEU A 110 -6.90 -21.31 9.26
CA LEU A 110 -8.10 -20.82 9.94
C LEU A 110 -8.63 -19.52 9.34
N ASN A 111 -9.94 -19.30 9.47
CA ASN A 111 -10.56 -18.00 9.19
C ASN A 111 -10.49 -17.15 10.46
N ARG A 112 -9.82 -16.01 10.39
CA ARG A 112 -9.71 -15.02 11.47
C ARG A 112 -10.41 -13.74 11.06
N ARG A 113 -10.59 -12.83 12.01
CA ARG A 113 -11.31 -11.57 11.81
C ARG A 113 -10.54 -10.40 12.35
N GLY A 114 -10.55 -9.29 11.62
CA GLY A 114 -10.09 -7.99 12.13
C GLY A 114 -8.61 -7.96 12.45
N LEU A 115 -7.77 -8.23 11.44
CA LEU A 115 -6.32 -8.21 11.56
C LEU A 115 -5.84 -6.85 12.11
N LYS A 116 -5.15 -6.87 13.26
CA LYS A 116 -4.53 -5.70 13.91
C LYS A 116 -5.44 -4.46 13.94
N LYS A 117 -6.73 -4.64 14.28
CA LYS A 117 -7.73 -3.56 14.27
C LYS A 117 -7.32 -2.32 15.09
N ALA A 118 -6.79 -2.53 16.29
CA ALA A 118 -6.36 -1.45 17.17
C ALA A 118 -5.21 -0.65 16.54
N ASP A 119 -4.14 -1.34 16.12
CA ASP A 119 -2.97 -0.71 15.50
C ASP A 119 -3.32 -0.01 14.18
N CYS A 120 -4.13 -0.67 13.34
CA CYS A 120 -4.62 -0.06 12.10
C CYS A 120 -5.41 1.21 12.40
N SER A 121 -6.27 1.22 13.43
CA SER A 121 -7.02 2.41 13.83
C SER A 121 -6.12 3.51 14.37
N PHE A 122 -5.11 3.16 15.17
CA PHE A 122 -4.11 4.09 15.68
C PHE A 122 -3.39 4.81 14.53
N TRP A 123 -2.81 4.07 13.58
CA TRP A 123 -2.05 4.67 12.48
C TRP A 123 -2.93 5.36 11.44
N SER A 124 -4.09 4.79 11.10
CA SER A 124 -4.92 5.30 10.01
C SER A 124 -5.90 6.41 10.41
N LYS A 125 -6.28 6.49 11.70
CA LYS A 125 -7.20 7.50 12.22
C LYS A 125 -6.49 8.44 13.18
N TYR A 126 -5.97 7.92 14.30
CA TYR A 126 -5.45 8.75 15.39
C TYR A 126 -4.23 9.58 14.98
N ILE A 127 -3.19 8.94 14.43
CA ILE A 127 -1.98 9.67 13.99
C ILE A 127 -2.31 10.66 12.88
N ARG A 128 -3.25 10.35 11.98
CA ARG A 128 -3.66 11.28 10.92
C ARG A 128 -4.41 12.49 11.48
N SER A 129 -5.33 12.29 12.43
CA SER A 129 -6.03 13.41 13.08
C SER A 129 -5.08 14.29 13.90
N LEU A 130 -3.98 13.74 14.42
CA LEU A 130 -2.95 14.53 15.09
C LEU A 130 -2.09 15.34 14.12
N LYS A 131 -1.80 14.82 12.93
CA LYS A 131 -0.96 15.51 11.93
C LYS A 131 -1.71 16.63 11.19
N ALA A 132 -3.00 16.45 10.90
CA ALA A 132 -3.76 17.42 10.10
C ALA A 132 -3.74 18.87 10.65
N PRO A 133 -3.89 19.11 11.96
CA PRO A 133 -3.77 20.46 12.52
C PRO A 133 -2.35 21.04 12.49
N ALA A 134 -1.32 20.19 12.54
CA ALA A 134 0.08 20.62 12.52
C ALA A 134 0.54 21.03 11.11
N ASP A 135 0.03 20.35 10.08
CA ASP A 135 0.25 20.73 8.68
C ASP A 135 -0.51 22.03 8.34
N GLU A 136 -1.74 22.21 8.86
CA GLU A 136 -2.51 23.45 8.66
C GLU A 136 -1.83 24.67 9.31
N ALA A 137 -1.22 24.49 10.49
CA ALA A 137 -0.44 25.52 11.19
C ALA A 137 0.90 25.86 10.52
N THR A 138 1.46 24.95 9.70
CA THR A 138 2.68 25.21 8.92
C THR A 138 2.39 25.77 7.53
N SER A 139 1.12 25.78 7.10
CA SER A 139 0.65 26.40 5.85
C SER A 139 0.03 27.81 6.01
N GLY A 140 0.25 28.48 7.15
CA GLY A 140 -0.09 29.91 7.34
C GLY A 140 0.76 30.83 6.46
N PRO A 141 0.25 32.03 6.08
CA PRO A 141 0.63 32.74 4.87
C PRO A 141 2.13 33.03 4.83
N SER A 142 2.75 32.73 3.69
CA SER A 142 4.06 33.29 3.35
C SER A 142 4.00 34.78 3.60
N ALA A 143 4.77 35.24 4.59
CA ALA A 143 4.98 36.65 4.80
C ALA A 143 5.44 37.22 3.46
N GLU A 144 4.61 38.09 2.88
CA GLU A 144 5.09 39.10 1.95
C GLU A 144 6.17 39.87 2.71
N SER A 145 7.42 39.51 2.44
CA SER A 145 8.55 40.38 2.71
C SER A 145 8.38 41.57 1.78
N GLU A 146 7.74 42.63 2.26
CA GLU A 146 8.06 43.98 1.80
C GLU A 146 9.53 44.23 2.15
N GLU A 147 10.44 43.88 1.23
CA GLU A 147 11.77 44.46 1.21
C GLU A 147 11.98 45.11 -0.16
N ASP A 148 12.25 46.41 -0.05
CA ASP A 148 12.59 47.40 -1.07
C ASP A 148 13.41 46.85 -2.24
N GLN A 149 13.02 47.27 -3.44
CA GLN A 149 13.83 47.13 -4.65
C GLN A 149 15.15 47.89 -4.51
N PRO A 150 16.22 47.33 -5.07
CA PRO A 150 17.05 48.15 -5.96
C PRO A 150 17.13 47.45 -7.32
N ALA A 151 16.40 47.99 -8.30
CA ALA A 151 16.59 47.63 -9.69
C ALA A 151 17.92 48.25 -10.17
N SER A 152 18.90 47.41 -10.49
CA SER A 152 20.11 47.83 -11.20
C SER A 152 20.41 46.87 -12.36
N GLY A 153 20.49 47.44 -13.57
CA GLY A 153 20.81 46.81 -14.85
C GLY A 153 19.68 47.04 -15.87
N LEU A 154 19.87 47.55 -17.09
CA LEU A 154 21.04 47.60 -17.99
C LEU A 154 20.70 48.50 -19.21
N ARG A 155 21.72 49.21 -19.76
CA ARG A 155 21.90 49.67 -21.17
C ARG A 155 20.85 50.65 -21.76
N GLU A 156 21.09 51.50 -22.75
CA GLU A 156 22.19 51.99 -23.59
C GLU A 156 21.60 53.27 -24.26
N ASP A 157 22.39 54.31 -24.51
CA ASP A 157 22.37 55.12 -25.75
C ASP A 157 23.07 56.49 -25.54
N LEU A 158 24.28 56.58 -26.11
CA LEU A 158 24.88 57.84 -26.59
C LEU A 158 24.13 58.30 -27.86
N PRO A 159 24.11 59.60 -28.29
CA PRO A 159 25.32 60.45 -28.40
C PRO A 159 25.11 61.99 -28.26
N GLY A 160 26.22 62.74 -28.30
CA GLY A 160 26.28 63.97 -29.13
C GLY A 160 26.29 65.35 -28.44
N LEU A 161 27.50 65.91 -28.32
CA LEU A 161 27.91 67.31 -28.10
C LEU A 161 27.40 68.28 -29.23
N PRO A 162 27.61 69.63 -29.23
CA PRO A 162 27.52 70.73 -28.24
C PRO A 162 26.64 71.98 -28.66
N ASP A 163 26.42 72.88 -27.68
CA ASP A 163 26.35 74.38 -27.70
C ASP A 163 25.30 75.14 -28.55
N PRO A 164 25.02 76.47 -28.34
CA PRO A 164 25.26 77.38 -27.20
C PRO A 164 24.06 78.33 -26.86
N ASP A 165 24.24 79.11 -25.78
CA ASP A 165 23.83 80.53 -25.61
C ASP A 165 22.37 81.03 -25.51
N SER A 166 22.24 82.05 -24.64
CA SER A 166 21.34 83.23 -24.69
C SER A 166 20.03 83.25 -23.89
N LYS A 167 20.13 83.93 -22.73
CA LYS A 167 19.25 84.97 -22.15
C LYS A 167 17.86 85.22 -22.80
N SER A 168 16.81 85.34 -21.97
CA SER A 168 16.11 86.62 -21.70
C SER A 168 14.85 86.45 -20.79
N TYR A 169 14.36 87.59 -20.32
CA TYR A 169 13.51 87.89 -19.16
C TYR A 169 11.97 87.90 -19.38
N SER A 170 11.28 88.07 -18.24
CA SER A 170 9.96 88.73 -17.99
C SER A 170 8.69 87.87 -18.13
N LYS A 171 7.64 88.05 -17.32
CA LYS A 171 7.27 89.12 -16.35
C LYS A 171 6.43 88.53 -15.23
#